data_AF-F9P7C0-F1
#
_entry.id   AF-F9P7C0-F1
#
_cell.length_a   1.000
_cell.length_b   1.000
_cell.length_c   1.000
_cell.angle_alpha   90.00
_cell.angle_beta   90.00
_cell.angle_gamma   90.00
#
_symmetry.space_group_name_H-M   'P 1'
#
loop_
_entity.id
_entity.type
_entity.pdbx_description
1 polymer ?
#
loop_
_entity_poly.entity_id
_entity_poly.type
_entity_poly.pdbx_seq_one_letter_code
_entity_poly.pdbx_strand_id
1 'polypeptide(L)'
;MSIPVPFGDIIEKEVITNIPKIYQKLKQIYKDLQFKTEELGVVYQNYLKFTYDKYSKVKTLLYKNEGKFIYDFYEHVYLSSAGLEKLETDNTEQIFNKSSNIILTGTGGIGKSMLVKHIFINQIQQATSIPIFIELKSLNDFEFLDNRLIDFIYQEIRNHHLDLEKQYFEVTLNAGRYTIIFDGLDEVNPSKRSWLDREIKEFVTLYNENRYVLSSRPSEEFIGWNQFIEYEISKMDKVQALALINKLNYDEKVKNVFIKN
;
A
#
# COMPACT_ATOMS: atom_id res chain seq x y z
N MET A 1 13.18 3.19 -13.81
CA MET A 1 12.64 2.14 -14.67
C MET A 1 11.41 2.70 -15.37
N SER A 2 11.48 2.91 -16.69
CA SER A 2 10.33 3.28 -17.52
C SER A 2 9.38 2.09 -17.62
N ILE A 3 8.09 2.29 -17.37
CA ILE A 3 7.10 1.22 -17.50
C ILE A 3 6.27 1.53 -18.75
N PRO A 4 6.54 0.90 -19.90
CA PRO A 4 5.72 1.02 -21.09
C PRO A 4 4.73 -0.16 -21.16
N VAL A 5 4.25 -0.65 -20.02
CA VAL A 5 3.14 -1.59 -20.02
C VAL A 5 1.86 -0.76 -19.95
N PRO A 6 0.98 -0.83 -20.96
CA PRO A 6 -0.30 -0.15 -20.91
C PRO A 6 -1.02 -0.45 -19.60
N PHE A 7 -1.61 0.58 -19.01
CA PHE A 7 -2.33 0.49 -17.74
C PHE A 7 -3.36 -0.66 -17.71
N GLY A 8 -4.04 -0.90 -18.84
CA GLY A 8 -4.99 -2.01 -18.99
C GLY A 8 -4.35 -3.38 -18.77
N ASP A 9 -3.18 -3.62 -19.38
CA ASP A 9 -2.49 -4.91 -19.38
C ASP A 9 -2.01 -5.30 -17.97
N ILE A 10 -1.61 -4.30 -17.17
CA ILE A 10 -1.17 -4.55 -15.79
C ILE A 10 -2.35 -5.02 -14.92
N ILE A 11 -3.50 -4.35 -15.01
CA ILE A 11 -4.69 -4.71 -14.23
C ILE A 11 -5.23 -6.08 -14.69
N GLU A 12 -5.25 -6.34 -15.99
CA GLU A 12 -5.67 -7.63 -16.51
C GLU A 12 -4.77 -8.76 -15.99
N LYS A 13 -3.45 -8.55 -16.00
CA LYS A 13 -2.48 -9.50 -15.42
C LYS A 13 -2.74 -9.77 -13.93
N GLU A 14 -2.98 -8.73 -13.13
CA GLU A 14 -3.33 -8.84 -11.71
C GLU A 14 -4.59 -9.70 -11.53
N VAL A 15 -5.65 -9.43 -12.29
CA VAL A 15 -6.93 -10.15 -12.22
C VAL A 15 -6.77 -11.63 -12.61
N ILE A 16 -6.14 -11.91 -13.75
CA ILE A 16 -5.92 -13.29 -14.25
C ILE A 16 -5.07 -14.10 -13.25
N THR A 17 -4.11 -13.45 -12.59
CA THR A 17 -3.20 -14.13 -11.66
C THR A 17 -3.85 -14.45 -10.31
N ASN A 18 -4.68 -13.53 -9.78
CA ASN A 18 -5.15 -13.60 -8.39
C ASN A 18 -6.60 -14.07 -8.23
N ILE A 19 -7.51 -13.69 -9.14
CA ILE A 19 -8.94 -13.96 -8.95
C ILE A 19 -9.30 -15.45 -9.00
N PRO A 20 -8.71 -16.30 -9.86
CA PRO A 20 -8.98 -17.74 -9.83
C PRO A 20 -8.69 -18.38 -8.46
N LYS A 21 -7.62 -17.92 -7.77
CA LYS A 21 -7.23 -18.43 -6.44
C LYS A 21 -8.21 -17.98 -5.36
N ILE A 22 -8.63 -16.71 -5.40
CA ILE A 22 -9.66 -16.18 -4.50
C ILE A 22 -10.98 -16.92 -4.69
N TYR A 23 -11.40 -17.09 -5.94
CA TYR A 23 -12.64 -17.80 -6.27
C TYR A 23 -12.62 -19.26 -5.82
N GLN A 24 -11.47 -19.94 -5.96
CA GLN A 24 -11.29 -21.29 -5.44
C GLN A 24 -11.48 -21.35 -3.92
N LYS A 25 -10.94 -20.38 -3.18
CA LYS A 25 -11.12 -20.29 -1.72
C LYS A 25 -12.59 -20.07 -1.34
N LEU A 26 -13.29 -19.21 -2.06
CA LEU A 26 -14.72 -18.99 -1.87
C LEU A 26 -15.52 -20.27 -2.10
N LYS A 27 -15.23 -21.04 -3.16
CA LYS A 27 -15.90 -22.33 -3.46
C LYS A 27 -15.68 -23.41 -2.40
N GLN A 28 -14.59 -23.35 -1.63
CA GLN A 28 -14.36 -24.29 -0.53
C GLN A 28 -15.33 -24.06 0.63
N ILE A 29 -15.83 -22.84 0.80
CA ILE A 29 -16.71 -22.45 1.91
C ILE A 29 -18.17 -22.38 1.45
N TYR A 30 -18.41 -21.79 0.28
CA TYR A 30 -19.73 -21.62 -0.31
C TYR A 30 -19.90 -22.56 -1.50
N LYS A 31 -20.74 -23.60 -1.33
CA LYS A 31 -21.01 -24.59 -2.39
C LYS A 31 -21.81 -23.99 -3.55
N ASP A 32 -22.70 -23.06 -3.26
CA ASP A 32 -23.62 -22.44 -4.23
C ASP A 32 -23.32 -20.93 -4.36
N LEU A 33 -22.13 -20.59 -4.88
CA LEU A 33 -21.81 -19.21 -5.22
C LEU A 33 -22.74 -18.72 -6.34
N GLN A 34 -23.34 -17.54 -6.14
CA GLN A 34 -24.27 -16.93 -7.10
C GLN A 34 -23.57 -16.26 -8.29
N PHE A 35 -22.23 -16.27 -8.31
CA PHE A 35 -21.41 -15.67 -9.36
C PHE A 35 -20.27 -16.61 -9.80
N LYS A 36 -19.76 -16.37 -11.00
CA LYS A 36 -18.65 -17.08 -11.62
C LYS A 36 -17.33 -16.33 -11.43
N THR A 37 -16.22 -16.98 -11.73
CA THR A 37 -14.87 -16.39 -11.63
C THR A 37 -14.75 -15.12 -12.47
N GLU A 38 -15.37 -15.09 -13.66
CA GLU A 38 -15.33 -13.96 -14.58
C GLU A 38 -16.05 -12.73 -14.00
N GLU A 39 -17.21 -12.94 -13.37
CA GLU A 39 -17.98 -11.88 -12.70
C GLU A 39 -17.20 -11.32 -11.50
N LEU A 40 -16.56 -12.18 -10.71
CA LEU A 40 -15.64 -11.75 -9.66
C LEU A 40 -14.45 -10.97 -10.26
N GLY A 41 -13.94 -11.40 -11.40
CA GLY A 41 -12.88 -10.72 -12.14
C GLY A 41 -13.23 -9.29 -12.48
N VAL A 42 -14.45 -9.04 -12.96
CA VAL A 42 -14.96 -7.69 -13.26
C VAL A 42 -15.04 -6.82 -11.99
N VAL A 43 -15.50 -7.38 -10.88
CA VAL A 43 -15.57 -6.66 -9.58
C VAL A 43 -14.18 -6.17 -9.16
N TYR A 44 -13.17 -7.03 -9.18
CA TYR A 44 -11.80 -6.62 -8.83
C TYR A 44 -11.15 -5.73 -9.88
N GLN A 45 -11.47 -5.91 -11.16
CA GLN A 45 -10.99 -5.02 -12.21
C GLN A 45 -11.46 -3.57 -11.99
N ASN A 46 -12.72 -3.38 -11.59
CA ASN A 46 -13.27 -2.06 -11.30
C ASN A 46 -12.59 -1.42 -10.08
N TYR A 47 -12.43 -2.19 -8.99
CA TYR A 47 -11.69 -1.77 -7.80
C TYR A 47 -10.25 -1.35 -8.13
N LEU A 48 -9.50 -2.18 -8.86
CA LEU A 48 -8.11 -1.91 -9.24
C LEU A 48 -7.98 -0.69 -10.15
N LYS A 49 -8.91 -0.51 -11.10
CA LYS A 49 -8.92 0.68 -11.98
C LYS A 49 -9.07 1.96 -11.17
N PHE A 50 -10.05 1.99 -10.27
CA PHE A 50 -10.31 3.15 -9.43
C PHE A 50 -9.16 3.44 -8.46
N THR A 51 -8.71 2.44 -7.71
CA THR A 51 -7.67 2.61 -6.71
C THR A 51 -6.32 2.94 -7.32
N TYR A 52 -5.97 2.38 -8.49
CA TYR A 52 -4.79 2.80 -9.21
C TYR A 52 -4.87 4.26 -9.63
N ASP A 53 -5.97 4.73 -10.22
CA ASP A 53 -6.11 6.14 -10.59
C ASP A 53 -5.98 7.07 -9.36
N LYS A 54 -6.63 6.70 -8.26
CA LYS A 54 -6.61 7.43 -6.99
C LYS A 54 -5.20 7.52 -6.38
N TYR A 55 -4.48 6.40 -6.30
CA TYR A 55 -3.23 6.31 -5.53
C TYR A 55 -1.97 6.48 -6.38
N SER A 56 -2.05 6.36 -7.70
CA SER A 56 -0.92 6.62 -8.60
C SER A 56 -0.64 8.09 -8.84
N LYS A 57 -1.56 8.98 -8.45
CA LYS A 57 -1.42 10.43 -8.60
C LYS A 57 -1.15 11.12 -7.27
N VAL A 58 -0.25 12.09 -7.28
CA VAL A 58 0.13 12.87 -6.10
C VAL A 58 0.20 14.34 -6.45
N LYS A 59 -0.39 15.19 -5.58
CA LYS A 59 -0.17 16.64 -5.60
C LYS A 59 1.05 16.96 -4.75
N THR A 60 1.89 17.87 -5.24
CA THR A 60 3.08 18.33 -4.52
C THR A 60 3.10 19.85 -4.46
N LEU A 61 4.05 20.42 -3.72
CA LEU A 61 4.28 21.87 -3.73
C LEU A 61 4.63 22.41 -5.14
N LEU A 62 5.22 21.57 -5.99
CA LEU A 62 5.53 21.90 -7.38
C LEU A 62 4.29 21.77 -8.28
N TYR A 63 3.48 20.74 -8.05
CA TYR A 63 2.27 20.43 -8.82
C TYR A 63 1.00 20.66 -7.99
N LYS A 64 0.70 21.93 -7.71
CA LYS A 64 -0.41 22.30 -6.80
C LYS A 64 -1.80 22.08 -7.41
N ASN A 65 -1.92 22.35 -8.71
CA ASN A 65 -3.22 22.45 -9.37
C ASN A 65 -3.80 21.08 -9.74
N GLU A 66 -2.95 20.11 -10.08
CA GLU A 66 -3.35 18.78 -10.56
C GLU A 66 -2.47 17.69 -9.94
N GLY A 67 -3.06 16.51 -9.70
CA GLY A 67 -2.28 15.33 -9.30
C GLY A 67 -1.48 14.83 -10.49
N LYS A 68 -0.18 14.64 -10.31
CA LYS A 68 0.72 14.07 -11.32
C LYS A 68 1.04 12.62 -11.01
N PHE A 69 1.29 11.83 -12.05
CA PHE A 69 1.63 10.42 -11.88
C PHE A 69 2.94 10.30 -11.10
N ILE A 70 2.95 9.47 -10.06
CA ILE A 70 4.02 9.45 -9.06
C ILE A 70 5.40 9.20 -9.69
N TYR A 71 5.49 8.32 -10.70
CA TYR A 71 6.77 7.99 -11.33
C TYR A 71 7.33 9.08 -12.25
N ASP A 72 6.57 10.13 -12.54
CA ASP A 72 7.09 11.32 -13.22
C ASP A 72 8.09 12.07 -12.31
N PHE A 73 8.04 11.87 -10.99
CA PHE A 73 8.88 12.59 -10.02
C PHE A 73 9.17 11.77 -8.76
N TYR A 74 9.32 10.45 -8.90
CA TYR A 74 9.70 9.56 -7.81
C TYR A 74 11.07 8.94 -8.05
N GLU A 75 11.88 8.92 -6.99
CA GLU A 75 13.09 8.13 -6.92
C GLU A 75 12.94 7.14 -5.77
N HIS A 76 13.30 5.88 -6.01
CA HIS A 76 13.20 4.83 -5.02
C HIS A 76 14.18 5.10 -3.88
N VAL A 77 13.75 4.85 -2.65
CA VAL A 77 14.53 5.08 -1.43
C VAL A 77 15.13 3.78 -0.92
N TYR A 78 16.17 3.86 -0.10
CA TYR A 78 16.68 2.70 0.61
C TYR A 78 15.93 2.50 1.93
N LEU A 79 15.79 1.25 2.34
CA LEU A 79 15.32 0.86 3.66
C LEU A 79 16.50 0.34 4.48
N SER A 80 16.57 0.73 5.74
CA SER A 80 17.54 0.23 6.71
C SER A 80 16.83 -0.49 7.84
N SER A 81 17.42 -1.59 8.32
CA SER A 81 17.06 -2.22 9.59
C SER A 81 18.35 -2.39 10.39
N ALA A 82 18.26 -2.31 11.71
CA ALA A 82 19.42 -2.41 12.59
C ALA A 82 20.28 -3.64 12.24
N GLY A 83 21.55 -3.39 11.89
CA GLY A 83 22.53 -4.43 11.57
C GLY A 83 22.42 -5.10 10.19
N LEU A 84 21.60 -4.56 9.27
CA LEU A 84 21.42 -5.12 7.93
C LEU A 84 21.91 -4.18 6.82
N GLU A 85 22.27 -4.76 5.69
CA GLU A 85 22.52 -4.01 4.45
C GLU A 85 21.29 -3.20 4.04
N LYS A 86 21.55 -2.08 3.35
CA LYS A 86 20.50 -1.25 2.78
C LYS A 86 19.69 -2.10 1.78
N LEU A 87 18.38 -2.11 1.97
CA LEU A 87 17.45 -2.76 1.08
C LEU A 87 16.97 -1.77 0.03
N GLU A 88 17.10 -2.12 -1.24
CA GLU A 88 16.59 -1.33 -2.36
C GLU A 88 15.07 -1.49 -2.47
N THR A 89 14.39 -0.46 -2.98
CA THR A 89 12.93 -0.48 -3.16
C THR A 89 12.51 -0.32 -4.62
N ASP A 90 13.39 -0.51 -5.58
CA ASP A 90 13.03 -0.51 -7.01
C ASP A 90 12.02 -1.62 -7.35
N ASN A 91 12.19 -2.81 -6.73
CA ASN A 91 11.22 -3.88 -6.64
C ASN A 91 10.77 -4.07 -5.19
N THR A 92 9.52 -3.73 -4.91
CA THR A 92 8.99 -3.75 -3.55
C THR A 92 8.73 -5.16 -3.03
N GLU A 93 8.77 -6.21 -3.84
CA GLU A 93 8.67 -7.59 -3.34
C GLU A 93 9.76 -7.92 -2.31
N GLN A 94 10.93 -7.30 -2.45
CA GLN A 94 12.08 -7.60 -1.61
C GLN A 94 11.87 -7.24 -0.14
N ILE A 95 10.97 -6.29 0.17
CA ILE A 95 10.64 -5.91 1.55
C ILE A 95 9.99 -7.06 2.32
N PHE A 96 9.30 -7.95 1.61
CA PHE A 96 8.59 -9.09 2.19
C PHE A 96 9.45 -10.36 2.33
N ASN A 97 10.73 -10.31 1.95
CA ASN A 97 11.61 -11.50 1.98
C ASN A 97 11.82 -12.09 3.38
N LYS A 98 11.69 -11.27 4.44
CA LYS A 98 11.90 -11.70 5.83
C LYS A 98 10.62 -11.85 6.64
N SER A 99 9.58 -11.09 6.29
CA SER A 99 8.30 -11.07 6.98
C SER A 99 7.22 -10.57 6.03
N SER A 100 6.02 -11.14 6.13
CA SER A 100 4.83 -10.60 5.47
C SER A 100 4.31 -9.33 6.15
N ASN A 101 4.71 -9.07 7.40
CA ASN A 101 4.23 -7.96 8.21
C ASN A 101 5.37 -6.97 8.44
N ILE A 102 5.19 -5.74 7.95
CA ILE A 102 6.25 -4.74 7.92
C ILE A 102 5.75 -3.42 8.49
N ILE A 103 6.60 -2.78 9.30
CA ILE A 103 6.43 -1.39 9.70
C ILE A 103 7.47 -0.56 8.95
N LEU A 104 7.03 0.47 8.23
CA LEU A 104 7.88 1.46 7.58
C LEU A 104 7.89 2.73 8.42
N THR A 105 9.02 3.02 9.04
CA THR A 105 9.20 4.22 9.86
C THR A 105 10.04 5.28 9.16
N GLY A 106 9.81 6.53 9.54
CA GLY A 106 10.59 7.64 9.03
C GLY A 106 10.08 9.00 9.48
N THR A 107 10.94 10.00 9.44
CA THR A 107 10.61 11.36 9.88
C THR A 107 9.66 12.09 8.90
N GLY A 108 9.18 13.28 9.27
CA GLY A 108 8.34 14.10 8.39
C GLY A 108 9.09 14.49 7.12
N GLY A 109 8.44 14.36 5.96
CA GLY A 109 9.01 14.74 4.67
C GLY A 109 10.03 13.76 4.06
N ILE A 110 10.34 12.63 4.73
CA ILE A 110 11.31 11.63 4.23
C ILE A 110 10.83 10.85 3.00
N GLY A 111 9.53 10.92 2.68
CA GLY A 111 8.92 10.21 1.55
C GLY A 111 8.09 8.98 1.90
N LYS A 112 7.70 8.76 3.16
CA LYS A 112 6.83 7.63 3.58
C LYS A 112 5.62 7.42 2.67
N SER A 113 4.79 8.47 2.49
CA SER A 113 3.59 8.41 1.64
C SER A 113 3.90 8.11 0.17
N MET A 114 5.09 8.49 -0.32
CA MET A 114 5.52 8.15 -1.68
C MET A 114 5.92 6.68 -1.77
N LEU A 115 6.65 6.17 -0.77
CA LEU A 115 7.06 4.76 -0.73
C LEU A 115 5.85 3.81 -0.63
N VAL A 116 4.86 4.09 0.23
CA VAL A 116 3.67 3.22 0.33
C VAL A 116 2.83 3.22 -0.95
N LYS A 117 2.76 4.35 -1.67
CA LYS A 117 2.13 4.42 -3.00
C LYS A 117 2.94 3.68 -4.06
N HIS A 118 4.26 3.73 -3.98
CA HIS A 118 5.13 2.92 -4.83
C HIS A 118 4.91 1.42 -4.59
N ILE A 119 4.83 0.99 -3.31
CA ILE A 119 4.47 -0.40 -2.96
C ILE A 119 3.13 -0.78 -3.57
N PHE A 120 2.08 0.04 -3.37
CA PHE A 120 0.76 -0.19 -3.94
C PHE A 120 0.81 -0.44 -5.46
N ILE A 121 1.47 0.45 -6.21
CA ILE A 121 1.55 0.37 -7.68
C ILE A 121 2.39 -0.83 -8.12
N ASN A 122 3.50 -1.09 -7.42
CA ASN A 122 4.42 -2.15 -7.77
C ASN A 122 3.81 -3.54 -7.52
N GLN A 123 2.96 -3.71 -6.50
CA GLN A 123 2.19 -4.95 -6.29
C GLN A 123 1.32 -5.27 -7.52
N ILE A 124 0.58 -4.28 -8.03
CA ILE A 124 -0.26 -4.41 -9.23
C ILE A 124 0.58 -4.76 -10.46
N GLN A 125 1.74 -4.12 -10.62
CA GLN A 125 2.68 -4.39 -11.72
C GLN A 125 3.25 -5.81 -11.71
N GLN A 126 3.60 -6.29 -10.52
CA GLN A 126 4.17 -7.62 -10.35
C GLN A 126 3.12 -8.73 -10.38
N ALA A 127 1.83 -8.40 -10.19
CA ALA A 127 0.74 -9.36 -10.07
C ALA A 127 0.87 -10.32 -8.86
N THR A 128 1.60 -9.89 -7.83
CA THR A 128 1.98 -10.74 -6.69
C THR A 128 0.86 -10.82 -5.66
N SER A 129 0.18 -9.69 -5.41
CA SER A 129 -0.98 -9.59 -4.55
C SER A 129 -1.82 -8.36 -4.85
N ILE A 130 -3.11 -8.42 -4.54
CA ILE A 130 -4.06 -7.32 -4.72
C ILE A 130 -3.85 -6.31 -3.58
N PRO A 131 -3.46 -5.06 -3.85
CA PRO A 131 -3.26 -4.11 -2.77
C PRO A 131 -4.59 -3.53 -2.25
N ILE A 132 -4.69 -3.40 -0.93
CA ILE A 132 -5.75 -2.65 -0.23
C ILE A 132 -5.08 -1.49 0.49
N PHE A 133 -5.45 -0.26 0.13
CA PHE A 133 -4.85 0.95 0.70
C PHE A 133 -5.81 1.63 1.67
N ILE A 134 -5.39 1.76 2.92
CA ILE A 134 -6.16 2.30 4.03
C ILE A 134 -5.43 3.54 4.58
N GLU A 135 -6.00 4.73 4.35
CA GLU A 135 -5.51 5.97 4.95
C GLU A 135 -6.01 6.04 6.41
N LEU A 136 -5.18 5.69 7.39
CA LEU A 136 -5.62 5.56 8.78
C LEU A 136 -6.16 6.87 9.38
N LYS A 137 -5.74 8.03 8.88
CA LYS A 137 -6.31 9.33 9.29
C LYS A 137 -7.83 9.40 9.16
N SER A 138 -8.44 8.68 8.20
CA SER A 138 -9.90 8.69 8.02
C SER A 138 -10.65 7.96 9.14
N LEU A 139 -9.94 7.14 9.95
CA LEU A 139 -10.49 6.62 11.20
C LEU A 139 -10.84 7.71 12.19
N ASN A 140 -10.24 8.90 12.10
CA ASN A 140 -10.54 10.00 13.03
C ASN A 140 -12.01 10.43 12.95
N ASP A 141 -12.59 10.36 11.77
CA ASP A 141 -14.00 10.71 11.50
C ASP A 141 -14.95 9.51 11.66
N PHE A 142 -14.42 8.30 11.86
CA PHE A 142 -15.20 7.08 12.01
C PHE A 142 -15.71 6.90 13.45
N GLU A 143 -17.02 6.78 13.63
CA GLU A 143 -17.62 6.57 14.95
C GLU A 143 -17.43 5.13 15.45
N PHE A 144 -16.98 5.00 16.70
CA PHE A 144 -16.85 3.71 17.37
C PHE A 144 -18.17 3.34 18.05
N LEU A 145 -18.97 2.55 17.34
CA LEU A 145 -20.08 1.82 17.93
C LEU A 145 -19.79 0.34 17.69
N ASP A 146 -18.99 -0.28 18.57
CA ASP A 146 -18.60 -1.71 18.52
C ASP A 146 -17.92 -2.19 17.21
N ASN A 147 -17.48 -1.27 16.37
CA ASN A 147 -16.91 -1.59 15.06
C ASN A 147 -15.48 -2.16 15.20
N ARG A 148 -15.22 -3.26 14.50
CA ARG A 148 -13.90 -3.90 14.37
C ARG A 148 -13.13 -3.29 13.20
N LEU A 149 -11.81 -3.43 13.16
CA LEU A 149 -10.99 -2.93 12.04
C LEU A 149 -11.44 -3.47 10.66
N ILE A 150 -11.93 -4.72 10.61
CA ILE A 150 -12.50 -5.30 9.39
C ILE A 150 -13.68 -4.52 8.83
N ASP A 151 -14.50 -3.91 9.69
CA ASP A 151 -15.69 -3.15 9.29
C ASP A 151 -15.29 -1.85 8.59
N PHE A 152 -14.26 -1.19 9.12
CA PHE A 152 -13.65 -0.01 8.52
C PHE A 152 -12.97 -0.34 7.18
N ILE A 153 -12.17 -1.41 7.12
CA ILE A 153 -11.55 -1.87 5.86
C ILE A 153 -12.64 -2.19 4.82
N TYR A 154 -13.71 -2.86 5.23
CA TYR A 154 -14.83 -3.20 4.35
C TYR A 154 -15.51 -1.95 3.79
N GLN A 155 -15.74 -0.93 4.62
CA GLN A 155 -16.28 0.34 4.17
C GLN A 155 -15.34 1.02 3.15
N GLU A 156 -14.03 1.03 3.40
CA GLU A 156 -13.07 1.63 2.49
C GLU A 156 -13.05 0.95 1.12
N ILE A 157 -13.01 -0.39 1.06
CA ILE A 157 -13.04 -1.10 -0.23
C ILE A 157 -14.36 -0.90 -0.97
N ARG A 158 -15.50 -0.76 -0.27
CA ARG A 158 -16.80 -0.43 -0.89
C ARG A 158 -16.78 0.99 -1.45
N ASN A 159 -16.22 1.95 -0.71
CA ASN A 159 -16.01 3.32 -1.20
C ASN A 159 -15.09 3.36 -2.42
N HIS A 160 -14.25 2.34 -2.61
CA HIS A 160 -13.35 2.19 -3.76
C HIS A 160 -13.91 1.22 -4.83
N HIS A 161 -15.22 0.95 -4.80
CA HIS A 161 -15.96 0.17 -5.79
C HIS A 161 -15.65 -1.34 -5.84
N LEU A 162 -15.10 -1.93 -4.78
CA LEU A 162 -15.08 -3.39 -4.65
C LEU A 162 -16.47 -3.89 -4.23
N ASP A 163 -17.35 -4.11 -5.20
CA ASP A 163 -18.72 -4.57 -4.95
C ASP A 163 -18.78 -6.06 -4.65
N LEU A 164 -18.33 -6.42 -3.44
CA LEU A 164 -18.34 -7.76 -2.89
C LEU A 164 -19.05 -7.73 -1.54
N GLU A 165 -19.95 -8.69 -1.29
CA GLU A 165 -20.59 -8.80 0.02
C GLU A 165 -19.56 -9.09 1.12
N LYS A 166 -19.78 -8.51 2.30
CA LYS A 166 -18.85 -8.60 3.43
C LYS A 166 -18.48 -10.03 3.80
N GLN A 167 -19.46 -10.93 3.82
CA GLN A 167 -19.24 -12.34 4.12
C GLN A 167 -18.25 -13.00 3.14
N TYR A 168 -18.32 -12.65 1.85
CA TYR A 168 -17.39 -13.14 0.85
C TYR A 168 -16.02 -12.48 1.03
N PHE A 169 -15.98 -11.17 1.27
CA PHE A 169 -14.74 -10.45 1.53
C PHE A 169 -13.96 -11.05 2.71
N GLU A 170 -14.60 -11.32 3.85
CA GLU A 170 -13.98 -11.95 5.01
C GLU A 170 -13.38 -13.33 4.67
N VAL A 171 -14.03 -14.11 3.78
CA VAL A 171 -13.46 -15.36 3.28
C VAL A 171 -12.27 -15.12 2.36
N THR A 172 -12.32 -14.10 1.49
CA THR A 172 -11.20 -13.79 0.58
C THR A 172 -9.93 -13.40 1.33
N LEU A 173 -10.03 -12.80 2.52
CA LEU A 173 -8.87 -12.49 3.36
C LEU A 173 -8.11 -13.77 3.75
N ASN A 174 -8.81 -14.90 3.93
CA ASN A 174 -8.17 -16.19 4.19
C ASN A 174 -7.53 -16.83 2.94
N ALA A 175 -7.64 -16.19 1.77
CA ALA A 175 -6.98 -16.66 0.55
C ALA A 175 -5.51 -16.20 0.45
N GLY A 176 -5.08 -15.24 1.28
CA GLY A 176 -3.69 -14.76 1.29
C GLY A 176 -3.25 -14.06 0.00
N ARG A 177 -4.18 -13.38 -0.68
CA ARG A 177 -3.92 -12.73 -1.97
C ARG A 177 -3.87 -11.21 -1.88
N TYR A 178 -3.80 -10.64 -0.67
CA TYR A 178 -3.74 -9.21 -0.46
C TYR A 178 -2.40 -8.71 0.08
N THR A 179 -2.03 -7.50 -0.32
CA THR A 179 -1.13 -6.63 0.46
C THR A 179 -1.96 -5.49 1.04
N ILE A 180 -2.14 -5.48 2.37
CA ILE A 180 -2.94 -4.48 3.06
C ILE A 180 -2.01 -3.41 3.63
N ILE A 181 -2.17 -2.19 3.15
CA ILE A 181 -1.33 -1.04 3.45
C ILE A 181 -2.11 -0.10 4.35
N PHE A 182 -1.64 0.03 5.59
CA PHE A 182 -2.12 0.97 6.59
C PHE A 182 -1.20 2.19 6.63
N ASP A 183 -1.62 3.31 6.03
CA ASP A 183 -0.82 4.53 5.92
C ASP A 183 -1.18 5.54 7.00
N GLY A 184 -0.16 6.10 7.66
CA GLY A 184 -0.32 7.26 8.56
C GLY A 184 -0.80 6.89 9.95
N LEU A 185 -0.19 5.89 10.57
CA LEU A 185 -0.54 5.46 11.93
C LEU A 185 -0.35 6.58 12.97
N ASP A 186 0.68 7.41 12.80
CA ASP A 186 0.93 8.59 13.65
C ASP A 186 -0.09 9.73 13.46
N GLU A 187 -0.96 9.64 12.45
CA GLU A 187 -2.02 10.62 12.17
C GLU A 187 -3.35 10.28 12.86
N VAL A 188 -3.43 9.16 13.57
CA VAL A 188 -4.63 8.72 14.29
C VAL A 188 -4.71 9.39 15.66
N ASN A 189 -5.90 9.86 16.01
CA ASN A 189 -6.17 10.54 17.27
C ASN A 189 -5.80 9.65 18.48
N PRO A 190 -5.17 10.21 19.54
CA PRO A 190 -4.72 9.45 20.70
C PRO A 190 -5.82 8.61 21.36
N SER A 191 -7.07 9.09 21.37
CA SER A 191 -8.22 8.35 21.94
C SER A 191 -8.54 7.05 21.21
N LYS A 192 -8.13 6.91 19.96
CA LYS A 192 -8.39 5.76 19.09
C LYS A 192 -7.18 4.82 18.99
N ARG A 193 -6.01 5.30 19.41
CA ARG A 193 -4.70 4.66 19.20
C ARG A 193 -4.61 3.27 19.79
N SER A 194 -4.91 3.12 21.08
CA SER A 194 -4.78 1.82 21.78
C SER A 194 -5.72 0.76 21.22
N TRP A 195 -6.93 1.15 20.81
CA TRP A 195 -7.86 0.26 20.11
C TRP A 195 -7.28 -0.19 18.77
N LEU A 196 -6.81 0.75 17.94
CA LEU A 196 -6.29 0.46 16.61
C LEU A 196 -5.08 -0.47 16.66
N ASP A 197 -4.18 -0.27 17.62
CA ASP A 197 -3.00 -1.12 17.80
C ASP A 197 -3.37 -2.57 18.09
N ARG A 198 -4.37 -2.76 18.97
CA ARG A 198 -4.90 -4.08 19.28
C ARG A 198 -5.55 -4.70 18.05
N GLU A 199 -6.42 -3.96 17.37
CA GLU A 199 -7.15 -4.48 16.21
C GLU A 199 -6.23 -4.82 15.05
N ILE A 200 -5.20 -4.02 14.76
CA ILE A 200 -4.21 -4.35 13.71
C ILE A 200 -3.50 -5.66 14.08
N LYS A 201 -3.04 -5.80 15.33
CA LYS A 201 -2.37 -7.02 15.79
C LYS A 201 -3.27 -8.25 15.70
N GLU A 202 -4.53 -8.13 16.09
CA GLU A 202 -5.52 -9.21 15.99
C GLU A 202 -5.85 -9.54 14.53
N PHE A 203 -6.01 -8.52 13.68
CA PHE A 203 -6.32 -8.67 12.25
C PHE A 203 -5.20 -9.41 11.51
N VAL A 204 -3.94 -9.03 11.71
CA VAL A 204 -2.81 -9.72 11.06
C VAL A 204 -2.64 -11.15 11.56
N THR A 205 -2.98 -11.43 12.83
CA THR A 205 -2.98 -12.79 13.37
C THR A 205 -4.11 -13.62 12.75
N LEU A 206 -5.31 -13.04 12.61
CA LEU A 206 -6.47 -13.74 12.07
C LEU A 206 -6.34 -14.04 10.57
N TYR A 207 -5.78 -13.11 9.80
CA TYR A 207 -5.64 -13.21 8.34
C TYR A 207 -4.16 -13.25 7.93
N ASN A 208 -3.40 -14.15 8.55
CA ASN A 208 -1.93 -14.25 8.49
C ASN A 208 -1.33 -14.65 7.14
N GLU A 209 -2.14 -15.11 6.19
CA GLU A 209 -1.69 -15.48 4.83
C GLU A 209 -1.51 -14.25 3.92
N ASN A 210 -1.93 -13.05 4.34
CA ASN A 210 -1.74 -11.80 3.59
C ASN A 210 -0.44 -11.12 3.97
N ARG A 211 -0.08 -10.11 3.17
CA ARG A 211 1.00 -9.17 3.47
C ARG A 211 0.43 -7.88 4.06
N TYR A 212 1.21 -7.26 4.93
CA TYR A 212 0.84 -6.07 5.67
C TYR A 212 1.97 -5.06 5.68
N VAL A 213 1.63 -3.81 5.39
CA VAL A 213 2.55 -2.67 5.47
C VAL A 213 1.90 -1.62 6.35
N LEU A 214 2.56 -1.24 7.43
CA LEU A 214 2.13 -0.18 8.34
C LEU A 214 3.12 0.98 8.23
N SER A 215 2.65 2.18 7.92
CA SER A 215 3.50 3.38 7.88
C SER A 215 3.31 4.24 9.13
N SER A 216 4.41 4.76 9.68
CA SER A 216 4.35 5.63 10.86
C SER A 216 5.62 6.49 11.00
N ARG A 217 5.60 7.47 11.90
CA ARG A 217 6.85 7.94 12.54
C ARG A 217 7.44 6.85 13.44
N PRO A 218 8.76 6.90 13.72
CA PRO A 218 9.39 6.01 14.70
C PRO A 218 8.67 6.09 16.06
N SER A 219 8.48 4.94 16.70
CA SER A 219 7.85 4.82 18.02
C SER A 219 8.47 3.66 18.78
N GLU A 220 8.79 3.86 20.06
CA GLU A 220 9.29 2.79 20.94
C GLU A 220 8.25 1.68 21.14
N GLU A 221 6.96 1.97 20.94
CA GLU A 221 5.88 0.97 21.03
C GLU A 221 6.07 -0.20 20.06
N PHE A 222 6.74 0.03 18.92
CA PHE A 222 6.98 -1.00 17.91
C PHE A 222 7.91 -2.12 18.38
N ILE A 223 8.70 -1.88 19.43
CA ILE A 223 9.49 -2.93 20.10
C ILE A 223 8.59 -4.11 20.53
N GLY A 224 7.34 -3.83 20.91
CA GLY A 224 6.37 -4.85 21.32
C GLY A 224 5.56 -5.46 20.17
N TRP A 225 5.80 -5.09 18.91
CA TRP A 225 5.07 -5.58 17.74
C TRP A 225 5.76 -6.81 17.13
N ASN A 226 5.88 -7.88 17.92
CA ASN A 226 6.67 -9.08 17.59
C ASN A 226 6.33 -9.77 16.26
N GLN A 227 5.13 -9.55 15.72
CA GLN A 227 4.72 -10.10 14.43
C GLN A 227 5.26 -9.28 13.24
N PHE A 228 5.84 -8.11 13.47
CA PHE A 228 6.30 -7.17 12.44
C PHE A 228 7.82 -7.04 12.44
N ILE A 229 8.38 -6.76 11.27
CA ILE A 229 9.74 -6.24 11.12
C ILE A 229 9.64 -4.74 10.82
N GLU A 230 10.43 -3.94 11.54
CA GLU A 230 10.55 -2.51 11.29
C GLU A 230 11.70 -2.22 10.30
N TYR A 231 11.40 -1.42 9.27
CA TYR A 231 12.37 -0.79 8.39
C TYR A 231 12.27 0.73 8.51
N GLU A 232 13.41 1.38 8.72
CA GLU A 232 13.52 2.84 8.65
C GLU A 232 13.83 3.27 7.21
N ILE A 233 13.11 4.27 6.71
CA ILE A 233 13.40 4.90 5.42
C ILE A 233 14.68 5.72 5.53
N SER A 234 15.68 5.34 4.73
CA SER A 234 16.94 6.07 4.65
C SER A 234 16.77 7.40 3.91
N LYS A 235 17.57 8.40 4.31
CA LYS A 235 17.75 9.61 3.51
C LYS A 235 18.31 9.25 2.13
N MET A 236 17.82 9.95 1.11
CA MET A 236 18.38 9.86 -0.24
C MET A 236 19.87 10.23 -0.20
N ASP A 237 20.69 9.43 -0.87
CA ASP A 237 22.05 9.84 -1.16
C ASP A 237 22.09 10.88 -2.29
N LYS A 238 23.29 11.39 -2.60
CA LYS A 238 23.47 12.39 -3.65
C LYS A 238 22.99 11.89 -5.02
N VAL A 239 23.18 10.61 -5.33
CA VAL A 239 22.76 10.04 -6.62
C VAL A 239 21.25 10.02 -6.73
N GLN A 240 20.55 9.54 -5.69
CA GLN A 240 19.09 9.53 -5.62
C GLN A 240 18.52 10.95 -5.65
N ALA A 241 19.11 11.89 -4.91
CA ALA A 241 18.67 13.29 -4.91
C ALA A 241 18.79 13.95 -6.29
N LEU A 242 19.93 13.75 -6.97
CA LEU A 242 20.15 14.26 -8.33
C LEU A 242 19.19 13.62 -9.33
N ALA A 243 18.94 12.31 -9.23
CA ALA A 243 18.00 11.61 -10.08
C ALA A 243 16.56 12.13 -9.89
N LEU A 244 16.14 12.39 -8.66
CA LEU A 244 14.85 13.02 -8.36
C LEU A 244 14.76 14.42 -8.99
N ILE A 245 15.77 15.29 -8.78
CA ILE A 245 15.77 16.65 -9.33
C ILE A 245 15.65 16.63 -10.86
N ASN A 246 16.37 15.72 -11.53
CA ASN A 246 16.32 15.59 -12.98
C ASN A 246 14.92 15.22 -13.50
N LYS A 247 14.16 14.42 -12.73
CA LYS A 247 12.77 14.05 -13.07
C LYS A 247 11.77 15.19 -12.90
N LEU A 248 12.06 16.19 -12.05
CA LEU A 248 11.14 17.31 -11.84
C LEU A 248 10.95 18.12 -13.12
N ASN A 249 9.68 18.34 -13.47
CA ASN A 249 9.30 19.29 -14.50
C ASN A 249 9.39 20.71 -13.94
N TYR A 250 10.58 21.30 -14.04
CA TYR A 250 10.92 22.63 -13.54
C TYR A 250 11.95 23.29 -14.46
N ASP A 251 12.18 24.60 -14.30
CA ASP A 251 13.13 25.34 -15.13
C ASP A 251 14.52 24.71 -15.10
N GLU A 252 15.03 24.38 -16.29
CA GLU A 252 16.32 23.69 -16.47
C GLU A 252 17.50 24.51 -15.96
N LYS A 253 17.47 25.85 -16.08
CA LYS A 253 18.56 26.68 -15.57
C LYS A 253 18.61 26.62 -14.05
N VAL A 254 17.46 26.68 -13.38
CA VAL A 254 17.38 26.57 -11.92
C VAL A 254 17.82 25.18 -11.46
N LYS A 255 17.37 24.10 -12.11
CA LYS A 255 17.83 22.73 -11.80
C LYS A 255 19.35 22.62 -11.94
N ASN A 256 19.92 23.11 -13.03
CA ASN A 256 21.36 23.07 -13.27
C ASN A 256 22.18 23.86 -12.25
N VAL A 257 21.66 24.99 -11.75
CA VAL A 257 22.33 25.74 -10.66
C VAL A 257 22.30 24.94 -9.37
N PHE A 258 21.15 24.35 -9.01
CA PHE A 258 21.02 23.56 -7.79
C PHE A 258 21.90 22.30 -7.80
N ILE A 259 21.99 21.60 -8.94
CA ILE A 259 22.80 20.38 -9.10
C ILE A 259 24.31 20.65 -8.96
N LYS A 260 24.77 21.85 -9.33
CA LYS A 260 26.19 22.24 -9.29
C LYS A 260 26.68 22.67 -7.91
N ASN A 261 25.77 23.07 -7.03
CA ASN A 261 26.07 23.43 -5.65
C ASN A 261 26.05 22.19 -4.74
#